data_AF-A0AAP1WF11-F1
#
_entry.id   AF-A0AAP1WF11-F1
#
_cell.length_a   1.000
_cell.length_b   1.000
_cell.length_c   1.000
_cell.angle_alpha   90.00
_cell.angle_beta   90.00
_cell.angle_gamma   90.00
#
_symmetry.space_group_name_H-M   'P 1'
#
loop_
_entity.id
_entity.type
_entity.pdbx_description
1 polymer ?
#
loop_
_entity_poly.entity_id
_entity_poly.type
_entity_poly.pdbx_seq_one_letter_code
_entity_poly.pdbx_strand_id
1 'polypeptide(L)'
;RFASLQIRNQGTLGGNIGNASPIGDAPPLLIALGAKIVLRRGERRRELPLEEYFLDYKVTAREEGEFIEKILVPRARPSQAFKAYKVSKRIDDDISAVCAAISLDLEDGRIARARVAFGGMAAIPK
;
A
#
# COMPACT_ATOMS: atom_id res chain seq x y z
N ARG A 1 -7.30 7.50 8.75
CA ARG A 1 -8.67 7.15 9.18
C ARG A 1 -8.92 5.67 8.88
N PHE A 2 -8.26 4.80 9.64
CA PHE A 2 -8.24 3.35 9.40
C PHE A 2 -8.93 2.65 10.57
N ALA A 3 -10.12 2.10 10.32
CA ALA A 3 -10.94 1.38 11.28
C ALA A 3 -11.11 2.08 12.66
N SER A 4 -11.60 1.34 13.65
CA SER A 4 -11.62 1.72 15.06
C SER A 4 -10.29 1.40 15.77
N LEU A 5 -10.15 1.84 17.03
CA LEU A 5 -8.95 1.59 17.84
C LEU A 5 -8.70 0.08 18.06
N GLN A 6 -9.76 -0.68 18.32
CA GLN A 6 -9.72 -2.11 18.58
C GLN A 6 -9.13 -2.86 17.39
N ILE A 7 -9.58 -2.51 16.18
CA ILE A 7 -9.08 -3.10 14.94
C ILE A 7 -7.64 -2.67 14.69
N ARG A 8 -7.26 -1.42 14.95
CA ARG A 8 -5.86 -0.96 14.80
C ARG A 8 -4.88 -1.67 15.74
N ASN A 9 -5.32 -2.08 16.93
CA ASN A 9 -4.48 -2.76 17.91
C ASN A 9 -4.29 -4.26 17.61
N GLN A 10 -5.09 -4.84 16.72
CA GLN A 10 -5.03 -6.27 16.37
C GLN A 10 -4.66 -6.50 14.90
N GLY A 11 -5.01 -5.56 14.02
CA GLY A 11 -4.72 -5.61 12.61
C GLY A 11 -3.23 -5.48 12.33
N THR A 12 -2.72 -6.30 11.43
CA THR A 12 -1.31 -6.25 11.01
C THR A 12 -1.19 -5.66 9.61
N LEU A 13 -0.06 -5.00 9.33
CA LEU A 13 0.23 -4.49 7.99
C LEU A 13 0.31 -5.63 6.97
N GLY A 14 0.93 -6.75 7.35
CA GLY A 14 0.98 -7.97 6.55
C GLY A 14 -0.42 -8.53 6.26
N GLY A 15 -1.32 -8.53 7.24
CA GLY A 15 -2.71 -8.96 7.03
C GLY A 15 -3.48 -8.04 6.09
N ASN A 16 -3.30 -6.72 6.21
CA ASN A 16 -3.95 -5.75 5.31
C ASN A 16 -3.52 -5.94 3.84
N ILE A 17 -2.21 -6.10 3.61
CA ILE A 17 -1.63 -6.34 2.28
C ILE A 17 -1.97 -7.74 1.76
N GLY A 18 -1.81 -8.76 2.61
CA GLY A 18 -2.04 -10.17 2.27
C GLY A 18 -3.49 -10.50 1.94
N ASN A 19 -4.45 -9.78 2.53
CA ASN A 19 -5.87 -9.91 2.18
C ASN A 19 -6.20 -9.38 0.76
N ALA A 20 -5.32 -8.57 0.17
CA ALA A 20 -5.42 -8.09 -1.21
C ALA A 20 -6.79 -7.48 -1.57
N SER A 21 -7.37 -6.72 -0.64
CA SER A 21 -8.62 -6.01 -0.88
C SER A 21 -8.38 -4.81 -1.81
N PRO A 22 -9.19 -4.60 -2.87
CA PRO A 22 -9.03 -3.45 -3.78
C PRO A 22 -9.27 -2.10 -3.10
N ILE A 23 -9.95 -2.12 -1.96
CA ILE A 23 -10.33 -0.98 -1.12
C ILE A 23 -9.51 -0.95 0.18
N GLY A 24 -8.43 -1.72 0.27
CA GLY A 24 -7.48 -1.60 1.38
C GLY A 24 -6.83 -0.23 1.39
N ASP A 25 -6.75 0.41 2.56
CA ASP A 25 -6.17 1.74 2.68
C ASP A 25 -4.63 1.73 2.66
N ALA A 26 -3.96 0.69 3.16
CA ALA A 26 -2.49 0.71 3.20
C ALA A 26 -1.79 0.51 1.84
N PRO A 27 -2.28 -0.38 0.94
CA PRO A 27 -1.64 -0.61 -0.36
C PRO A 27 -1.39 0.65 -1.20
N PRO A 28 -2.38 1.53 -1.50
CA PRO A 28 -2.10 2.71 -2.32
C PRO A 28 -1.06 3.64 -1.69
N LEU A 29 -1.08 3.81 -0.36
CA LEU A 29 -0.09 4.62 0.35
C LEU A 29 1.32 4.07 0.15
N LEU A 30 1.49 2.78 0.35
CA LEU A 30 2.77 2.11 0.25
C LEU A 30 3.29 2.00 -1.20
N ILE A 31 2.38 1.78 -2.16
CA ILE A 31 2.71 1.83 -3.59
C ILE A 31 3.23 3.23 -3.94
N ALA A 32 2.50 4.30 -3.60
CA ALA A 32 2.95 5.66 -3.89
C ALA A 32 4.31 5.99 -3.24
N LEU A 33 4.62 5.42 -2.07
CA LEU A 33 5.91 5.59 -1.40
C LEU A 33 7.07 4.77 -2.01
N GLY A 34 6.80 3.79 -2.88
CA GLY A 34 7.85 2.87 -3.35
C GLY A 34 8.25 1.82 -2.35
N ALA A 35 7.28 1.38 -1.56
CA ALA A 35 7.48 0.23 -0.70
C ALA A 35 7.71 -1.03 -1.51
N LYS A 36 8.47 -1.94 -0.90
CA LYS A 36 8.68 -3.29 -1.39
C LYS A 36 8.19 -4.31 -0.39
N ILE A 37 7.80 -5.48 -0.87
CA ILE A 37 7.40 -6.61 -0.05
C ILE A 37 8.47 -7.69 -0.06
N VAL A 38 8.75 -8.27 1.10
CA VAL A 38 9.64 -9.43 1.22
C VAL A 38 8.80 -10.65 1.54
N LEU A 39 8.84 -11.62 0.64
CA LEU A 39 8.19 -12.92 0.77
C LEU A 39 9.23 -13.96 1.19
N ARG A 40 8.87 -14.86 2.11
CA ARG A 40 9.75 -15.91 2.63
C ARG A 40 9.10 -17.28 2.50
N ARG A 41 9.87 -18.27 2.03
CA ARG A 41 9.55 -19.70 2.05
C ARG A 41 10.75 -20.47 2.58
N GLY A 42 10.66 -20.97 3.81
CA GLY A 42 11.81 -21.56 4.51
C GLY A 42 12.96 -20.55 4.60
N GLU A 43 14.16 -20.92 4.13
CA GLU A 43 15.32 -20.00 4.11
C GLU A 43 15.36 -19.07 2.90
N ARG A 44 14.53 -19.32 1.88
CA ARG A 44 14.50 -18.48 0.67
C ARG A 44 13.68 -17.22 0.92
N ARG A 45 14.21 -16.10 0.44
CA ARG A 45 13.57 -14.78 0.44
C ARG A 45 13.61 -14.19 -0.94
N ARG A 46 12.54 -13.52 -1.34
CA ARG A 46 12.51 -12.67 -2.52
C ARG A 46 11.79 -11.37 -2.22
N GLU A 47 12.14 -10.35 -3.00
CA GLU A 47 11.64 -8.99 -2.86
C GLU A 47 10.97 -8.55 -4.16
N LEU A 48 9.82 -7.89 -4.05
CA LEU A 48 9.06 -7.35 -5.18
C LEU A 48 8.64 -5.90 -4.86
N PRO A 49 8.55 -5.00 -5.86
CA PRO A 49 7.76 -3.78 -5.72
C PRO A 49 6.34 -4.13 -5.25
N LEU A 50 5.78 -3.34 -4.32
CA LEU A 50 4.50 -3.70 -3.71
C LEU A 50 3.36 -3.74 -4.73
N GLU A 51 3.37 -2.88 -5.74
CA GLU A 51 2.39 -2.86 -6.83
C GLU A 51 2.40 -4.14 -7.68
N GLU A 52 3.52 -4.87 -7.74
CA GLU A 52 3.63 -6.14 -8.46
C GLU A 52 3.10 -7.32 -7.63
N TYR A 53 2.85 -7.11 -6.33
CA TYR A 53 2.26 -8.14 -5.47
C TYR A 53 0.79 -8.42 -5.79
N PHE A 54 0.05 -7.45 -6.33
CA PHE A 54 -1.37 -7.57 -6.64
C PHE A 54 -1.57 -7.88 -8.12
N LEU A 55 -2.03 -9.09 -8.44
CA LEU A 55 -2.16 -9.57 -9.82
C LEU A 55 -3.58 -9.37 -10.37
N ASP A 56 -4.58 -9.68 -9.54
CA ASP A 56 -6.01 -9.53 -9.86
C ASP A 56 -6.81 -9.43 -8.54
N TYR A 57 -8.14 -9.32 -8.63
CA TYR A 57 -9.04 -9.26 -7.48
C TYR A 57 -8.77 -10.39 -6.49
N LYS A 58 -8.16 -10.04 -5.34
CA LYS A 58 -7.71 -10.97 -4.29
C LYS A 58 -6.70 -12.03 -4.76
N VAL A 59 -6.06 -11.84 -5.90
CA VAL A 59 -4.97 -12.69 -6.40
C VAL A 59 -3.65 -11.99 -6.19
N THR A 60 -2.69 -12.68 -5.58
CA THR A 60 -1.37 -12.11 -5.25
C THR A 60 -0.26 -12.91 -5.91
N ALA A 61 0.93 -12.30 -6.02
CA ALA A 61 2.13 -12.97 -6.53
C ALA A 61 2.74 -13.99 -5.54
N ARG A 62 2.11 -14.21 -4.38
CA ARG A 62 2.57 -15.16 -3.36
C ARG A 62 2.51 -16.59 -3.89
N GLU A 63 3.65 -17.29 -3.86
CA GLU A 63 3.72 -18.71 -4.15
C GLU A 63 3.25 -19.57 -2.98
N GLU A 64 2.94 -20.83 -3.25
CA GLU A 64 2.65 -21.80 -2.20
C GLU A 64 3.82 -21.93 -1.21
N GLY A 65 3.47 -21.94 0.07
CA GLY A 65 4.44 -21.96 1.17
C GLY A 65 5.12 -20.61 1.48
N GLU A 66 4.88 -19.55 0.68
CA GLU A 66 5.38 -18.21 1.01
C GLU A 66 4.49 -17.52 2.06
N PHE A 67 5.11 -16.67 2.87
CA PHE A 67 4.41 -15.69 3.70
C PHE A 67 5.11 -14.33 3.65
N ILE A 68 4.37 -13.27 4.02
CA ILE A 68 4.91 -11.90 4.10
C ILE A 68 5.80 -11.80 5.33
N GLU A 69 7.11 -11.68 5.14
CA GLU A 69 8.07 -11.51 6.24
C GLU A 69 8.12 -10.06 6.71
N LYS A 70 8.19 -9.11 5.77
CA LYS A 70 8.27 -7.67 6.07
C LYS A 70 7.90 -6.81 4.86
N ILE A 71 7.59 -5.55 5.16
CA ILE A 71 7.40 -4.48 4.18
C ILE A 71 8.54 -3.48 4.35
N LEU A 72 9.24 -3.17 3.27
CA LEU A 72 10.32 -2.20 3.24
C LEU A 72 9.77 -0.86 2.77
N VAL A 73 9.64 0.10 3.67
CA VAL A 73 9.18 1.46 3.36
C VAL A 73 10.39 2.37 3.22
N PRO A 74 10.59 3.04 2.07
CA PRO A 74 11.68 4.01 1.92
C PRO A 74 11.61 5.12 2.96
N ARG A 75 12.78 5.60 3.39
CA ARG A 75 12.84 6.79 4.26
C ARG A 75 12.39 8.02 3.49
N ALA A 76 11.70 8.91 4.18
CA ALA A 76 11.32 10.20 3.63
C ALA A 76 12.57 10.98 3.19
N ARG A 77 12.49 11.61 2.02
CA ARG A 77 13.54 12.52 1.51
C ARG A 77 13.08 13.96 1.66
N PRO A 78 13.98 14.93 1.91
CA PRO A 78 13.59 16.33 2.06
C PRO A 78 12.83 16.92 0.84
N SER A 79 13.17 16.47 -0.37
CA SER A 79 12.51 16.89 -1.62
C SER A 79 11.18 16.19 -1.89
N GLN A 80 10.77 15.24 -1.04
CA GLN A 80 9.58 14.42 -1.25
C GLN A 80 8.36 15.02 -0.55
N ALA A 81 7.37 15.41 -1.34
CA ALA A 81 6.03 15.73 -0.84
C ALA A 81 5.14 14.49 -0.92
N PHE A 82 4.53 14.09 0.19
CA PHE A 82 3.58 12.99 0.25
C PHE A 82 2.23 13.43 0.82
N LYS A 83 1.15 13.08 0.14
CA LYS A 83 -0.22 13.29 0.60
C LYS A 83 -1.07 12.07 0.33
N ALA A 84 -1.97 11.78 1.27
CA ALA A 84 -2.93 10.69 1.16
C ALA A 84 -4.34 11.19 1.52
N TYR A 85 -5.30 10.71 0.76
CA TYR A 85 -6.71 11.08 0.86
C TYR A 85 -7.56 9.82 0.91
N LYS A 86 -8.60 9.87 1.73
CA LYS A 86 -9.62 8.83 1.83
C LYS A 86 -10.98 9.50 1.62
N VAL A 87 -11.85 8.88 0.85
CA VAL A 87 -13.22 9.35 0.66
C VAL A 87 -14.15 8.22 1.05
N SER A 88 -15.09 8.51 1.94
CA SER A 88 -16.02 7.55 2.55
C SER A 88 -17.29 8.30 2.97
N LYS A 89 -18.39 7.59 3.22
CA LYS A 89 -19.67 8.22 3.59
C LYS A 89 -19.62 8.81 5.01
N ARG A 90 -18.88 8.16 5.90
CA ARG A 90 -18.58 8.64 7.26
C ARG A 90 -17.09 8.94 7.39
N ILE A 91 -16.75 9.91 8.23
CA ILE A 91 -15.35 10.33 8.42
C ILE A 91 -14.54 9.21 9.06
N ASP A 92 -15.05 8.61 10.13
CA ASP A 92 -14.40 7.55 10.90
C ASP A 92 -15.06 6.20 10.68
N ASP A 93 -14.26 5.14 10.87
CA ASP A 93 -14.67 3.74 10.83
C ASP A 93 -15.55 3.35 9.63
N ASP A 94 -15.12 3.78 8.43
CA ASP A 94 -15.85 3.52 7.19
C ASP A 94 -14.93 2.98 6.10
N ILE A 95 -15.51 2.22 5.19
CA ILE A 95 -14.82 1.67 4.03
C ILE A 95 -14.56 2.79 3.02
N SER A 96 -13.36 2.80 2.46
CA SER A 96 -13.01 3.75 1.39
C SER A 96 -13.85 3.47 0.14
N ALA A 97 -14.54 4.50 -0.35
CA ALA A 97 -15.01 4.54 -1.74
C ALA A 97 -13.82 4.76 -2.68
N VAL A 98 -12.94 5.70 -2.31
CA VAL A 98 -11.65 5.94 -2.98
C VAL A 98 -10.59 6.22 -1.93
N CYS A 99 -9.43 5.60 -2.07
CA CYS A 99 -8.22 6.00 -1.36
C CYS A 99 -7.18 6.42 -2.39
N ALA A 100 -6.61 7.62 -2.26
CA ALA A 100 -5.62 8.16 -3.19
C ALA A 100 -4.35 8.52 -2.43
N ALA A 101 -3.20 8.13 -2.96
CA ALA A 101 -1.89 8.50 -2.42
C ALA A 101 -1.02 9.10 -3.51
N ILE A 102 -0.38 10.21 -3.21
CA ILE A 102 0.42 11.00 -4.15
C ILE A 102 1.78 11.25 -3.48
N SER A 103 2.85 10.85 -4.15
CA SER A 103 4.22 11.17 -3.80
C SER A 103 4.91 11.89 -4.96
N LEU A 104 5.38 13.10 -4.70
CA LEU A 104 6.10 13.92 -5.67
C LEU A 104 7.51 14.20 -5.15
N ASP A 105 8.53 14.02 -5.98
CA ASP A 105 9.87 14.55 -5.73
C ASP A 105 10.01 15.87 -6.48
N LEU A 106 10.36 16.93 -5.74
CA LEU A 106 10.51 18.28 -6.27
C LEU A 106 11.99 18.68 -6.34
N GLU A 107 12.42 19.15 -7.50
CA GLU A 107 13.76 19.69 -7.75
C GLU A 107 13.59 21.06 -8.43
N ASP A 108 14.11 22.12 -7.81
CA ASP A 108 14.03 23.51 -8.31
C ASP A 108 12.62 23.95 -8.72
N GLY A 109 11.62 23.58 -7.91
CA GLY A 109 10.20 23.91 -8.16
C GLY A 109 9.54 23.10 -9.28
N ARG A 110 10.21 22.07 -9.82
CA ARG A 110 9.69 21.16 -10.85
C ARG A 110 9.51 19.76 -10.30
N ILE A 111 8.55 19.03 -10.85
CA ILE A 111 8.32 17.62 -10.50
C ILE A 111 9.37 16.77 -11.23
N ALA A 112 10.33 16.22 -10.48
CA ALA A 112 11.33 15.29 -10.99
C ALA A 112 10.79 13.85 -11.05
N ARG A 113 9.93 13.48 -10.08
CA ARG A 113 9.27 12.18 -10.05
C ARG A 113 7.86 12.33 -9.49
N ALA A 114 6.91 11.60 -10.08
CA ALA A 114 5.56 11.48 -9.56
C ALA A 114 5.18 10.01 -9.42
N ARG A 115 4.62 9.66 -8.26
CA ARG A 115 3.94 8.39 -8.02
C ARG A 115 2.56 8.67 -7.48
N VAL A 116 1.55 8.10 -8.12
CA VAL A 116 0.16 8.22 -7.72
C VAL A 116 -0.42 6.82 -7.71
N ALA A 117 -1.11 6.47 -6.62
CA ALA A 117 -1.73 5.17 -6.49
C ALA A 117 -3.12 5.30 -5.87
N PHE A 118 -4.03 4.43 -6.30
CA PHE A 118 -5.43 4.42 -5.88
C PHE A 118 -5.88 3.06 -5.36
N GLY A 119 -6.78 3.08 -4.37
CA GLY A 119 -7.65 1.99 -3.99
C GLY A 119 -9.11 2.35 -4.28
N GLY A 120 -9.95 1.35 -4.57
CA GLY A 120 -11.36 1.51 -4.89
C GLY A 120 -11.67 1.96 -6.32
N MET A 121 -10.65 2.12 -7.17
CA MET A 121 -10.80 2.54 -8.57
C MET A 121 -10.72 1.38 -9.58
N ALA A 122 -10.32 0.18 -9.13
CA ALA A 122 -10.15 -1.01 -9.97
C ALA A 122 -10.18 -2.29 -9.11
N ALA A 123 -9.99 -3.45 -9.75
CA ALA A 123 -9.88 -4.76 -9.10
C ALA A 123 -8.64 -4.91 -8.20
N ILE A 124 -7.62 -4.07 -8.38
CA ILE A 124 -6.38 -4.07 -7.60
C ILE A 124 -5.91 -2.63 -7.33
N PRO A 125 -5.21 -2.39 -6.23
CA PRO A 125 -4.58 -1.09 -5.99
C PRO A 125 -3.39 -0.90 -6.94
N LYS A 126 -3.33 0.25 -7.62
CA LYS A 126 -2.29 0.63 -8.58
C LYS A 126 -2.03 2.12 -8.58
#